data_AF-A5FE52-F1
#
_entry.id   AF-A5FE52-F1
#
_cell.length_a   1.000
_cell.length_b   1.000
_cell.length_c   1.000
_cell.angle_alpha   90.00
_cell.angle_beta   90.00
_cell.angle_gamma   90.00
#
_symmetry.space_group_name_H-M   'P 1'
#
loop_
_entity.id
_entity.type
_entity.pdbx_description
1 polymer ?
#
loop_
_entity_poly.entity_id
_entity_poly.type
_entity_poly.pdbx_seq_one_letter_code
_entity_poly.pdbx_strand_id
1 'polypeptide(L)'
;MLNILPLLLIIFPVLSQLILGSYSIYKSSSLKFSPVSWINFLLQIIFSFAAFNIADYNLTKQYEPNPVRCGMPLVGMAVACFFFIFILIIIIVIQFLIKRWRVKRNTV
;
A
#
# COMPACT_ATOMS: atom_id res chain seq x y z
N MET A 1 -14.87 -12.46 12.37
CA MET A 1 -13.43 -12.73 12.47
C MET A 1 -12.76 -12.08 11.26
N LEU A 2 -12.31 -10.83 11.41
CA LEU A 2 -11.71 -10.02 10.34
C LEU A 2 -10.19 -9.91 10.51
N ASN A 3 -9.54 -10.90 11.15
CA ASN A 3 -8.13 -10.80 11.55
C ASN A 3 -7.17 -10.55 10.36
N ILE A 4 -7.53 -10.99 9.16
CA ILE A 4 -6.67 -10.81 7.96
C ILE A 4 -6.98 -9.52 7.18
N LEU A 5 -8.11 -8.86 7.47
CA LEU A 5 -8.54 -7.66 6.75
C LEU A 5 -7.53 -6.51 6.83
N PRO A 6 -6.93 -6.19 8.01
CA PRO A 6 -5.90 -5.16 8.09
C PRO A 6 -4.73 -5.40 7.14
N LEU A 7 -4.30 -6.66 7.01
CA LEU A 7 -3.20 -7.05 6.13
C LEU A 7 -3.57 -6.90 4.65
N LEU A 8 -4.79 -7.29 4.27
CA LEU A 8 -5.27 -7.13 2.90
C LEU A 8 -5.36 -5.65 2.50
N LEU A 9 -5.83 -4.79 3.41
CA LEU A 9 -5.94 -3.35 3.17
C LEU A 9 -4.57 -2.71 2.89
N ILE A 10 -3.52 -3.07 3.63
CA ILE A 10 -2.19 -2.47 3.44
C ILE A 10 -1.45 -3.05 2.22
N ILE A 11 -1.75 -4.27 1.79
CA ILE A 11 -1.13 -4.90 0.60
C ILE A 11 -1.79 -4.43 -0.70
N PHE A 12 -3.09 -4.13 -0.67
CA PHE A 12 -3.87 -3.84 -1.88
C PHE A 12 -3.29 -2.70 -2.75
N PRO A 13 -2.91 -1.53 -2.22
CA PRO A 13 -2.38 -0.44 -3.05
C PRO A 13 -1.03 -0.77 -3.66
N VAL A 14 -0.22 -1.61 -2.99
CA VAL A 14 1.05 -2.13 -3.52
C VAL A 14 0.81 -3.05 -4.72
N LEU A 15 -0.10 -4.01 -4.60
CA LEU A 15 -0.47 -4.91 -5.70
C LEU A 15 -1.08 -4.12 -6.87
N SER A 16 -1.98 -3.19 -6.57
CA SER A 16 -2.56 -2.28 -7.55
C SER A 16 -1.49 -1.48 -8.30
N GLN A 17 -0.47 -0.95 -7.61
CA GLN A 17 0.62 -0.22 -8.25
C GLN A 17 1.48 -1.13 -9.14
N LEU A 18 1.76 -2.37 -8.73
CA LEU A 18 2.47 -3.32 -9.57
C LEU A 18 1.71 -3.64 -10.86
N ILE A 19 0.39 -3.84 -10.79
CA ILE A 19 -0.44 -4.20 -11.94
C ILE A 19 -0.78 -2.97 -12.79
N LEU A 20 -1.50 -1.99 -12.22
CA LEU A 20 -1.98 -0.81 -12.94
C LEU A 20 -0.85 0.15 -13.30
N GLY A 21 0.15 0.30 -12.41
CA GLY A 21 1.34 1.11 -12.70
C GLY A 21 2.11 0.55 -13.89
N SER A 22 2.36 -0.77 -13.92
CA SER A 22 2.98 -1.41 -15.09
C SER A 22 2.09 -1.31 -16.33
N TYR A 23 0.78 -1.56 -16.21
CA TYR A 23 -0.15 -1.46 -17.34
C TYR A 23 -0.13 -0.05 -17.98
N SER A 24 -0.09 1.00 -17.16
CA SER A 24 -0.02 2.39 -17.62
C SER A 24 1.30 2.80 -18.29
N ILE A 25 2.37 2.00 -18.10
CA ILE A 25 3.67 2.21 -18.75
C ILE A 25 3.76 1.43 -20.06
N TYR A 26 3.26 0.19 -20.07
CA TYR A 26 3.46 -0.73 -21.18
C TYR A 26 2.40 -0.63 -22.27
N LYS A 27 1.17 -0.28 -21.91
CA LYS A 27 0.06 -0.20 -22.85
C LYS A 27 -0.37 1.25 -23.02
N SER A 28 -0.72 1.63 -24.25
CA SER A 28 -1.37 2.91 -24.55
C SER A 28 -2.81 2.91 -24.04
N SER A 29 -2.97 2.77 -22.73
CA SER A 29 -4.25 2.84 -22.05
C SER A 29 -4.59 4.30 -21.71
N SER A 30 -5.88 4.60 -21.59
CA SER A 30 -6.40 5.85 -21.04
C SER A 30 -5.81 6.18 -19.64
N LEU A 31 -5.42 5.15 -18.89
CA LEU A 31 -4.83 5.31 -17.55
C LEU A 31 -3.39 5.83 -17.62
N LYS A 32 -3.21 7.10 -17.26
CA LYS A 32 -1.90 7.73 -17.12
C LYS A 32 -1.21 7.26 -15.83
N PHE A 33 0.09 6.95 -15.93
CA PHE A 33 0.92 6.52 -14.79
C PHE A 33 0.89 7.45 -13.57
N SER A 34 0.89 8.77 -13.80
CA SER A 34 0.96 9.75 -12.71
C SER A 34 -0.30 9.73 -11.83
N PRO A 35 -1.52 9.85 -12.39
CA PRO A 35 -2.76 9.62 -11.62
C PRO A 35 -2.80 8.29 -10.88
N VAL A 36 -2.44 7.18 -11.54
CA VAL A 36 -2.45 5.85 -10.90
C VAL A 36 -1.54 5.80 -9.67
N SER A 37 -0.33 6.35 -9.79
CA SER A 37 0.64 6.37 -8.70
C SER A 37 0.17 7.24 -7.52
N TRP A 38 -0.40 8.41 -7.80
CA TRP A 38 -0.96 9.29 -6.76
C TRP A 38 -2.16 8.66 -6.05
N ILE A 39 -3.07 8.02 -6.80
CA ILE A 39 -4.23 7.33 -6.22
C ILE A 39 -3.77 6.20 -5.30
N ASN A 40 -2.83 5.34 -5.75
CA ASN A 40 -2.32 4.26 -4.92
C ASN A 40 -1.57 4.78 -3.67
N PHE A 41 -0.83 5.89 -3.79
CA PHE A 41 -0.17 6.51 -2.65
C PHE A 41 -1.18 7.03 -1.60
N LEU A 42 -2.22 7.73 -2.04
CA LEU A 42 -3.29 8.21 -1.15
C LEU A 42 -4.07 7.05 -0.52
N LEU A 43 -4.41 6.02 -1.31
CA LEU A 43 -5.06 4.80 -0.82
C LEU A 43 -4.20 4.10 0.23
N GLN A 44 -2.88 4.03 0.06
CA GLN A 44 -1.99 3.44 1.06
C GLN A 44 -2.07 4.15 2.41
N ILE A 45 -2.14 5.49 2.42
CA ILE A 45 -2.28 6.26 3.65
C ILE A 45 -3.64 5.95 4.30
N ILE A 46 -4.73 6.07 3.53
CA ILE A 46 -6.10 5.86 4.03
C ILE A 46 -6.26 4.42 4.56
N PHE A 47 -5.80 3.43 3.80
CA PHE A 47 -5.90 2.02 4.18
C PHE A 47 -4.98 1.66 5.34
N SER A 48 -3.84 2.33 5.50
CA SER A 48 -2.99 2.16 6.70
C SER A 48 -3.71 2.63 7.97
N PHE A 49 -4.37 3.80 7.92
CA PHE A 49 -5.19 4.28 9.05
C PHE A 49 -6.35 3.34 9.34
N ALA A 50 -7.09 2.92 8.31
CA ALA A 50 -8.20 1.99 8.48
C ALA A 50 -7.73 0.65 9.06
N ALA A 51 -6.65 0.09 8.53
CA ALA A 51 -6.09 -1.18 8.99
C ALA A 51 -5.61 -1.11 10.45
N PHE A 52 -4.99 -0.01 10.86
CA PHE A 52 -4.57 0.20 12.25
C PHE A 52 -5.77 0.22 13.21
N ASN A 53 -6.82 0.99 12.89
CA ASN A 53 -8.03 1.04 13.72
C ASN A 53 -8.76 -0.30 13.79
N ILE A 54 -8.84 -1.03 12.66
CA ILE A 54 -9.44 -2.37 12.64
C ILE A 54 -8.60 -3.36 13.46
N ALA A 55 -7.27 -3.28 13.39
CA ALA A 55 -6.38 -4.12 14.19
C ALA A 55 -6.55 -3.85 15.69
N ASP A 56 -6.64 -2.59 16.10
CA ASP A 56 -6.88 -2.19 17.49
C ASP A 56 -8.22 -2.71 18.02
N TYR A 57 -9.29 -2.53 17.24
CA TYR A 57 -10.62 -3.05 17.58
C TYR A 57 -10.62 -4.58 17.71
N ASN A 58 -10.00 -5.28 16.76
CA ASN A 58 -9.92 -6.75 16.77
C ASN A 58 -9.12 -7.26 17.97
N LEU A 59 -8.00 -6.61 18.32
CA LEU A 59 -7.19 -6.97 19.48
C LEU A 59 -7.97 -6.73 20.77
N THR A 60 -8.60 -5.57 20.92
CA THR A 60 -9.40 -5.26 22.12
C THR A 60 -10.49 -6.31 22.33
N LYS A 61 -11.25 -6.62 21.28
CA LYS A 61 -12.33 -7.61 21.33
C LYS A 61 -11.84 -9.05 21.55
N GLN A 62 -10.67 -9.40 21.03
CA GLN A 62 -10.11 -10.75 21.17
C GLN A 62 -9.68 -11.06 22.61
N TYR A 63 -9.29 -10.03 23.36
CA TYR A 63 -8.72 -10.17 24.71
C TYR A 63 -9.66 -9.69 25.81
N GLU A 64 -10.94 -9.39 25.54
CA GLU A 64 -11.91 -9.12 26.61
C GLU A 64 -12.16 -10.39 27.48
N PRO A 65 -12.17 -10.29 28.82
CA PRO A 65 -12.02 -9.08 29.66
C PRO A 65 -10.58 -8.76 30.10
N ASN A 66 -9.58 -9.53 29.66
CA ASN A 66 -8.17 -9.37 30.02
C ASN A 66 -7.37 -8.66 28.92
N PRO A 67 -7.49 -7.32 28.78
CA PRO A 67 -6.92 -6.58 27.66
C PRO A 67 -5.41 -6.79 27.56
N VAL A 68 -4.92 -6.72 26.32
CA VAL A 68 -3.49 -6.80 26.02
C VAL A 68 -2.77 -5.63 26.71
N ARG A 69 -2.01 -5.92 27.77
CA ARG A 69 -1.30 -4.89 28.55
C ARG A 69 -0.10 -4.30 27.81
N CYS A 70 0.46 -5.06 26.86
CA CYS A 70 1.62 -4.64 26.07
C CYS A 70 1.16 -4.32 24.64
N GLY A 71 1.27 -3.06 24.22
CA GLY A 71 0.93 -2.61 22.86
C GLY A 71 1.84 -3.14 21.73
N MET A 72 2.63 -4.20 21.98
CA MET A 72 3.53 -4.81 21.01
C MET A 72 2.84 -5.19 19.68
N PRO A 73 1.63 -5.79 19.66
CA PRO A 73 0.95 -6.09 18.41
C PRO A 73 0.60 -4.83 17.60
N LEU A 74 0.24 -3.74 18.29
CA LEU A 74 -0.08 -2.46 17.68
C LEU A 74 1.16 -1.79 17.07
N VAL A 75 2.30 -1.89 17.76
CA VAL A 75 3.60 -1.44 17.24
C VAL A 75 3.98 -2.22 15.98
N GLY A 76 3.80 -3.55 16.00
CA GLY A 76 4.02 -4.39 14.82
C GLY A 76 3.17 -3.95 13.62
N MET A 77 1.89 -3.62 13.86
CA MET A 77 0.99 -3.10 12.83
C MET A 77 1.44 -1.73 12.30
N ALA A 78 1.85 -0.81 13.18
CA ALA A 78 2.38 0.49 12.77
C ALA A 78 3.64 0.34 11.88
N VAL A 79 4.59 -0.50 12.30
CA VAL A 79 5.80 -0.79 11.51
C VAL A 79 5.43 -1.39 10.15
N ALA A 80 4.46 -2.32 10.09
CA ALA A 80 3.99 -2.88 8.83
C ALA A 80 3.41 -1.79 7.90
N CYS A 81 2.59 -0.87 8.41
CA CYS A 81 2.06 0.25 7.63
C CYS A 81 3.19 1.11 7.01
N PHE A 82 4.18 1.50 7.81
CA PHE A 82 5.33 2.28 7.32
C PHE A 82 6.17 1.50 6.31
N PHE A 83 6.38 0.21 6.55
CA PHE A 83 7.13 -0.67 5.66
C PHE A 83 6.47 -0.81 4.28
N PHE A 84 5.14 -1.00 4.23
CA PHE A 84 4.42 -1.07 2.95
C PHE A 84 4.35 0.29 2.22
N ILE A 85 4.27 1.41 2.95
CA ILE A 85 4.41 2.76 2.35
C ILE A 85 5.80 2.90 1.71
N PHE A 86 6.86 2.48 2.42
CA PHE A 86 8.22 2.53 1.91
C PHE A 86 8.40 1.67 0.65
N ILE A 87 7.88 0.44 0.65
CA ILE A 87 7.86 -0.43 -0.53
C ILE A 87 7.12 0.23 -1.70
N LEU A 88 5.95 0.82 -1.44
CA LEU A 88 5.17 1.49 -2.48
C LEU A 88 5.96 2.63 -3.13
N ILE A 89 6.65 3.45 -2.32
CA ILE A 89 7.49 4.53 -2.82
C ILE A 89 8.61 3.98 -3.71
N ILE A 90 9.29 2.92 -3.29
CA ILE A 90 10.33 2.26 -4.11
C ILE A 90 9.75 1.81 -5.44
N ILE A 91 8.60 1.14 -5.44
CA ILE A 91 7.95 0.64 -6.67
C ILE A 91 7.61 1.82 -7.59
N ILE A 92 7.04 2.90 -7.07
CA ILE A 92 6.70 4.10 -7.85
C ILE A 92 7.97 4.69 -8.48
N VAL A 93 9.07 4.80 -7.73
CA VAL A 93 10.34 5.34 -8.23
C VAL A 93 10.91 4.46 -9.34
N ILE A 94 10.96 3.13 -9.14
CA ILE A 94 11.44 2.18 -10.14
C ILE A 94 10.60 2.29 -11.42
N GLN A 95 9.27 2.27 -11.29
CA GLN A 95 8.36 2.38 -12.42
C GLN A 95 8.49 3.74 -13.14
N PHE A 96 8.71 4.82 -12.40
CA PHE A 96 8.97 6.14 -12.97
C PHE A 96 10.26 6.16 -13.80
N LEU A 97 11.35 5.57 -13.30
CA LEU A 97 12.61 5.46 -14.04
C LEU A 97 12.45 4.62 -15.31
N ILE A 98 11.74 3.49 -15.25
CA ILE A 98 11.44 2.64 -16.40
C ILE A 98 10.65 3.42 -17.46
N LYS A 99 9.61 4.16 -17.05
CA LYS A 99 8.82 5.01 -17.93
C LYS A 99 9.70 6.06 -18.62
N ARG A 100 10.54 6.77 -17.85
CA ARG A 100 11.44 7.81 -18.36
C ARG A 100 12.44 7.25 -19.38
N TRP A 101 13.03 6.09 -19.08
CA TRP A 101 13.97 5.42 -19.97
C TRP A 101 13.32 5.01 -21.30
N ARG A 102 12.08 4.50 -21.26
CA ARG A 102 11.34 4.13 -22.47
C ARG A 102 11.00 5.32 -23.35
N VAL A 103 10.53 6.43 -22.77
CA VAL A 103 10.24 7.65 -23.53
C VAL A 103 11.51 8.14 -24.24
N LYS A 104 12.65 8.15 -23.54
CA LYS A 104 13.94 8.52 -24.14
C LYS A 104 14.34 7.60 -25.30
N ARG A 105 14.13 6.27 -25.19
CA ARG A 105 14.43 5.32 -26.28
C ARG A 105 13.55 5.48 -27.52
N ASN A 106 12.30 5.89 -27.38
CA ASN A 106 11.38 6.03 -28.51
C ASN A 106 11.49 7.39 -29.23
N THR A 107 12.28 8.32 -28.68
CA THR A 107 12.49 9.66 -29.26
C THR A 107 13.81 9.75 -30.06
N VAL A 108 14.66 8.72 -29.96
CA VAL A 108 15.87 8.52 -30.76
C VAL A 108 15.53 7.57 -31.90
#